data_AF-A0A5A7R450-F1
#
_entry.id   AF-A0A5A7R450-F1
#
_cell.length_a   1.000
_cell.length_b   1.000
_cell.length_c   1.000
_cell.angle_alpha   90.00
_cell.angle_beta   90.00
_cell.angle_gamma   90.00
#
_symmetry.space_group_name_H-M   'P 1'
#
loop_
_entity.id
_entity.type
_entity.pdbx_description
1 polymer ?
#
loop_
_entity_poly.entity_id
_entity_poly.type
_entity_poly.pdbx_seq_one_letter_code
_entity_poly.pdbx_strand_id
1 'polypeptide(L)'
;MREIISIHIGQAGIQVGNACWELYCLEHGIQPDGLMPSVGKHVPMAVFVDLEPTVVDEVRSGPYRQLFHPEQLICGKEDGVNNFARGHYTTQLVRISLTFAWIA
;
A
#
# COMPACT_ATOMS: atom_id res chain seq x y z
N MET A 1 -0.27 24.22 2.16
CA MET A 1 0.24 22.86 2.42
C MET A 1 0.10 22.07 1.11
N ARG A 2 1.08 21.25 0.73
CA ARG A 2 0.99 20.37 -0.45
C ARG A 2 1.08 18.94 0.06
N GLU A 3 0.13 18.09 -0.35
CA GLU A 3 0.04 16.70 0.06
C GLU A 3 0.43 15.80 -1.12
N ILE A 4 1.06 14.66 -0.84
CA ILE A 4 1.53 13.70 -1.85
C ILE A 4 1.01 12.32 -1.45
N ILE A 5 0.46 11.60 -2.43
CA ILE A 5 0.00 10.22 -2.27
C ILE A 5 1.01 9.28 -2.91
N SER A 6 1.45 8.27 -2.16
CA SER A 6 2.35 7.22 -2.65
C SER A 6 1.56 6.01 -3.12
N ILE A 7 1.83 5.53 -4.33
CA ILE A 7 1.15 4.35 -4.89
C ILE A 7 2.20 3.28 -5.20
N HIS A 8 2.02 2.11 -4.61
CA HIS A 8 2.93 0.98 -4.70
C HIS A 8 2.22 -0.17 -5.42
N ILE A 9 2.69 -0.54 -6.61
CA ILE A 9 2.01 -1.50 -7.49
C ILE A 9 2.88 -2.72 -7.71
N GLY A 10 2.28 -3.90 -7.50
CA GLY A 10 2.89 -5.21 -7.65
C GLY A 10 3.96 -5.50 -6.58
N GLN A 11 4.42 -6.75 -6.57
CA GLN A 11 5.41 -7.26 -5.63
C GLN A 11 6.60 -6.33 -5.40
N ALA A 12 7.29 -5.91 -6.47
CA ALA A 12 8.46 -5.04 -6.34
C ALA A 12 8.11 -3.68 -5.74
N GLY A 13 7.02 -3.06 -6.19
CA GLY A 13 6.57 -1.75 -5.70
C GLY A 13 6.19 -1.80 -4.23
N ILE A 14 5.51 -2.86 -3.80
CA ILE A 14 5.07 -3.07 -2.42
C ILE A 14 6.26 -3.32 -1.49
N GLN A 15 7.22 -4.16 -1.88
CA GLN A 15 8.40 -4.42 -1.06
C GLN A 15 9.26 -3.16 -0.87
N VAL A 16 9.46 -2.39 -1.94
CA VAL A 16 10.13 -1.08 -1.85
C VAL A 16 9.32 -0.12 -0.98
N GLY A 17 8.00 -0.06 -1.17
CA GLY A 17 7.12 0.79 -0.37
C GLY A 17 7.22 0.49 1.12
N ASN A 18 7.24 -0.78 1.50
CA ASN A 18 7.35 -1.20 2.89
C ASN A 18 8.66 -0.71 3.52
N ALA A 19 9.79 -0.88 2.81
CA ALA A 19 11.09 -0.37 3.27
C ALA A 19 11.12 1.17 3.36
N CYS A 20 10.49 1.87 2.40
CA CYS A 20 10.39 3.33 2.43
C CYS A 20 9.58 3.82 3.63
N TRP A 21 8.43 3.20 3.92
CA TRP A 21 7.58 3.60 5.04
C TRP A 21 8.20 3.26 6.40
N GLU A 22 8.94 2.16 6.51
CA GLU A 22 9.77 1.88 7.69
C GLU A 22 10.76 3.03 7.95
N LEU A 23 11.49 3.46 6.92
CA LEU A 23 12.44 4.57 7.04
C LEU A 23 11.74 5.89 7.38
N TYR A 24 10.63 6.23 6.71
CA TYR A 24 9.89 7.46 7.01
C TYR A 24 9.38 7.49 8.44
N CYS A 25 8.90 6.36 8.96
CA CYS A 25 8.50 6.25 10.36
C CYS A 25 9.67 6.50 11.30
N LEU A 26 10.85 5.93 11.02
CA LEU A 26 12.05 6.14 11.82
C LEU A 26 12.51 7.60 11.81
N GLU A 27 12.56 8.23 10.63
CA GLU A 27 12.98 9.64 10.48
C GLU A 27 12.08 10.61 11.24
N HIS A 28 10.79 10.29 11.35
CA HIS A 28 9.79 11.16 12.00
C HIS A 28 9.44 10.72 13.42
N GLY A 29 10.01 9.62 13.93
CA GLY A 29 9.69 9.09 15.25
C GLY A 29 8.26 8.56 15.37
N ILE A 30 7.69 8.06 14.28
CA ILE A 30 6.38 7.40 14.23
C ILE A 30 6.58 5.92 14.59
N GLN A 31 5.83 5.44 15.56
CA GLN A 31 5.85 4.02 15.95
C GLN A 31 5.15 3.13 14.90
N PRO A 32 5.39 1.80 14.89
CA PRO A 32 4.77 0.91 13.91
C PRO A 32 3.24 0.83 13.93
N ASP A 33 2.61 1.33 14.99
CA ASP A 33 1.15 1.47 15.12
C ASP A 33 0.62 2.84 14.66
N GLY A 34 1.50 3.70 14.16
CA GLY A 34 1.22 5.06 13.73
C GLY A 34 1.23 6.09 14.87
N LEU A 35 1.50 5.71 16.12
CA LEU A 35 1.53 6.67 17.22
C LEU A 35 2.81 7.51 17.22
N MET A 36 2.62 8.83 17.34
CA MET A 36 3.65 9.77 17.75
C MET A 36 3.26 10.34 19.12
N PRO A 37 4.07 10.14 20.19
CA PRO A 37 3.68 10.44 21.58
C PRO A 37 3.13 11.85 21.85
N SER A 38 3.58 12.86 21.09
CA SER A 38 3.19 14.27 21.25
C SER A 38 2.16 14.77 20.24
N VAL A 39 1.79 13.96 19.24
CA VAL A 39 0.96 14.42 18.09
C VAL A 39 -0.26 13.52 17.87
N GLY A 40 -0.18 12.23 18.19
CA GLY A 40 -1.27 11.26 18.01
C GLY A 40 -1.02 10.28 16.88
N LYS A 41 -2.10 9.67 16.38
CA LYS A 41 -2.03 8.62 15.34
C LYS A 41 -1.89 9.22 13.95
N HIS A 42 -0.92 8.73 13.19
CA HIS A 42 -0.67 9.05 11.80
C HIS A 42 -0.97 7.83 10.94
N VAL A 43 -1.65 8.06 9.83
CA VAL A 43 -1.93 7.04 8.81
C VAL A 43 -1.29 7.52 7.51
N PRO A 44 -0.41 6.72 6.88
CA PRO A 44 0.20 7.08 5.60
C PRO A 44 -0.81 7.41 4.51
N MET A 45 -0.50 8.42 3.70
CA MET A 45 -1.18 8.66 2.41
C MET A 45 -0.57 7.73 1.35
N ALA A 46 -0.76 6.42 1.53
CA ALA A 46 -0.22 5.39 0.66
C ALA A 46 -1.28 4.37 0.26
N VAL A 47 -1.12 3.80 -0.93
CA VAL A 47 -1.93 2.68 -1.41
C VAL A 47 -1.01 1.59 -1.95
N PHE A 48 -1.27 0.36 -1.55
CA PHE A 48 -0.55 -0.84 -1.96
C PHE A 48 -1.51 -1.71 -2.76
N VAL A 49 -1.12 -2.07 -3.98
CA VAL A 49 -1.97 -2.79 -4.91
C VAL A 49 -1.21 -3.96 -5.51
N ASP A 50 -1.75 -5.17 -5.38
CA ASP A 50 -1.26 -6.35 -6.10
C ASP A 50 -2.43 -7.17 -6.64
N LEU A 51 -2.19 -7.91 -7.73
CA LEU A 51 -3.12 -8.83 -8.35
C LEU A 51 -3.24 -10.15 -7.58
N GLU A 52 -2.28 -10.45 -6.70
CA GLU A 52 -2.30 -11.58 -5.79
C GLU A 52 -2.12 -11.15 -4.31
N PRO A 53 -2.56 -11.94 -3.33
CA PRO A 53 -2.55 -11.50 -1.93
C PRO A 53 -1.19 -11.59 -1.23
N THR A 54 -0.24 -12.35 -1.76
CA THR A 54 0.99 -12.77 -1.06
C THR A 54 1.70 -11.61 -0.37
N VAL A 55 2.16 -10.62 -1.13
CA VAL A 55 2.93 -9.49 -0.61
C VAL A 55 2.10 -8.48 0.17
N VAL A 56 0.79 -8.40 -0.11
CA VAL A 56 -0.12 -7.54 0.66
C VAL A 56 -0.35 -8.12 2.05
N ASP A 57 -0.49 -9.45 2.14
CA ASP A 57 -0.67 -10.15 3.41
C ASP A 57 0.59 -10.14 4.27
N GLU A 58 1.78 -10.07 3.67
CA GLU A 58 3.03 -9.77 4.39
C GLU A 58 2.95 -8.41 5.09
N VAL A 59 2.46 -7.36 4.42
CA VAL A 59 2.26 -6.03 5.06
C VAL A 59 1.22 -6.10 6.17
N ARG A 60 0.11 -6.83 5.97
CA ARG A 60 -0.97 -7.00 6.96
C ARG A 60 -0.56 -7.81 8.19
N SER A 61 0.46 -8.64 8.09
CA SER A 61 0.97 -9.48 9.19
C SER A 61 2.29 -8.98 9.76
N GLY A 62 2.95 -8.04 9.08
CA GLY A 62 4.26 -7.51 9.44
C GLY A 62 4.26 -6.53 10.62
N PRO A 63 5.44 -5.96 10.95
CA PRO A 63 5.62 -5.05 12.08
C PRO A 63 4.72 -3.81 11.99
N TYR A 64 4.49 -3.31 10.79
CA TYR A 64 3.71 -2.10 10.48
C TYR A 64 2.24 -2.39 10.16
N ARG A 65 1.71 -3.56 10.52
CA ARG A 65 0.33 -3.97 10.22
C ARG A 65 -0.77 -3.02 10.73
N GLN A 66 -0.46 -2.18 11.72
CA GLN A 66 -1.39 -1.22 12.32
C GLN A 66 -1.25 0.21 11.77
N LEU A 67 -0.20 0.46 10.98
CA LEU A 67 0.12 1.75 10.40
C LEU A 67 -0.86 2.13 9.29
N PHE A 68 -1.14 1.19 8.38
CA PHE A 68 -1.97 1.41 7.20
C PHE A 68 -3.44 1.14 7.46
N HIS A 69 -4.32 1.89 6.78
CA HIS A 69 -5.74 1.57 6.77
C HIS A 69 -5.98 0.31 5.92
N PRO A 70 -6.82 -0.67 6.33
CA PRO A 70 -7.03 -1.89 5.55
C PRO A 70 -7.50 -1.66 4.10
N GLU A 71 -8.23 -0.57 3.86
CA GLU A 71 -8.71 -0.20 2.51
C GLU A 71 -7.59 0.31 1.57
N GLN A 72 -6.43 0.67 2.13
CA GLN A 72 -5.23 1.03 1.37
C GLN A 72 -4.45 -0.20 0.88
N LEU A 73 -4.78 -1.39 1.36
CA LEU A 73 -4.09 -2.65 1.06
C LEU A 73 -4.98 -3.53 0.17
N ILE A 74 -4.81 -3.40 -1.14
CA ILE A 74 -5.72 -3.94 -2.15
C ILE A 74 -5.06 -5.11 -2.85
N CYS A 75 -5.67 -6.30 -2.68
CA CYS A 75 -5.19 -7.51 -3.32
C CYS A 75 -6.25 -8.13 -4.22
N GLY A 76 -5.79 -8.76 -5.28
CA GLY A 76 -6.59 -9.55 -6.17
C GLY A 76 -6.78 -11.01 -5.79
N LYS A 77 -7.31 -11.79 -6.74
CA LYS A 77 -7.48 -13.25 -6.64
C LYS A 77 -6.68 -14.03 -7.69
N GLU A 78 -6.18 -13.36 -8.72
CA GLU A 78 -5.51 -13.98 -9.87
C GLU A 78 -4.32 -13.09 -10.26
N ASP A 79 -3.17 -13.71 -10.48
CA ASP A 79 -1.92 -13.03 -10.81
C ASP A 79 -1.84 -12.62 -12.29
N GLY A 80 -0.97 -11.64 -12.57
CA GLY A 80 -0.69 -11.19 -13.93
C GLY A 80 0.19 -12.15 -14.73
N VAL A 81 0.81 -13.15 -14.08
CA VAL A 81 1.76 -14.12 -14.67
C VAL A 81 2.83 -13.45 -15.56
N ASN A 82 3.40 -12.32 -15.09
CA ASN A 82 4.37 -11.51 -15.85
C ASN A 82 3.89 -11.09 -17.27
N ASN A 83 2.57 -11.03 -17.49
CA ASN A 83 1.96 -10.68 -18.76
C ASN A 83 1.31 -9.30 -18.70
N PHE A 84 1.87 -8.36 -19.47
CA PHE A 84 1.35 -7.00 -19.58
C PHE A 84 -0.12 -6.96 -19.99
N ALA A 85 -0.55 -7.81 -20.94
CA ALA A 85 -1.93 -7.82 -21.40
C ALA A 85 -2.92 -8.32 -20.33
N ARG A 86 -2.50 -9.22 -19.42
CA ARG A 86 -3.35 -9.60 -18.27
C ARG A 86 -3.48 -8.46 -17.29
N GLY A 87 -2.36 -7.85 -16.91
CA GLY A 87 -2.36 -6.71 -16.00
C GLY A 87 -3.10 -5.48 -16.55
N HIS A 88 -2.99 -5.23 -17.87
CA HIS A 88 -3.57 -4.06 -18.52
C HIS A 88 -4.99 -4.29 -19.10
N TYR A 89 -5.40 -5.53 -19.41
CA TYR A 89 -6.71 -5.74 -20.05
C TYR A 89 -7.65 -6.68 -19.30
N THR A 90 -7.16 -7.65 -18.50
CA THR A 90 -8.02 -8.78 -18.09
C THR A 90 -7.99 -9.18 -16.63
N THR A 91 -7.40 -8.43 -15.71
CA THR A 91 -7.54 -8.81 -14.29
C THR A 91 -7.49 -7.56 -13.40
N GLN A 92 -8.63 -7.20 -12.80
CA GLN A 92 -8.78 -6.26 -11.67
C GLN A 92 -8.57 -4.75 -11.91
N LEU A 93 -8.45 -4.28 -13.16
CA LEU A 93 -8.54 -2.85 -13.48
C LEU A 93 -9.76 -2.18 -12.86
N VAL A 94 -10.89 -2.88 -12.69
CA VAL A 94 -12.09 -2.33 -12.04
C VAL A 94 -11.85 -1.94 -10.58
N ARG A 95 -11.13 -2.74 -9.77
CA ARG A 95 -10.84 -2.35 -8.37
C ARG A 95 -9.82 -1.23 -8.31
N ILE A 96 -8.80 -1.28 -9.16
CA ILE A 96 -7.78 -0.24 -9.28
C ILE A 96 -8.40 1.10 -9.71
N SER A 97 -9.27 1.08 -10.73
CA SER A 97 -10.02 2.26 -11.18
C SER A 97 -10.96 2.81 -10.10
N LEU A 98 -11.62 1.94 -9.32
CA LEU A 98 -12.41 2.39 -8.17
C LEU A 98 -11.52 3.07 -7.12
N THR A 99 -10.37 2.49 -6.78
CA THR A 99 -9.41 3.10 -5.84
C THR A 99 -8.96 4.48 -6.30
N PHE A 100 -8.61 4.63 -7.57
CA PHE A 100 -8.23 5.92 -8.13
C PHE A 100 -9.39 6.92 -8.18
N ALA A 101 -10.64 6.47 -8.34
CA ALA A 101 -11.82 7.33 -8.31
C ALA A 101 -12.15 7.89 -6.91
N TRP A 102 -11.69 7.24 -5.83
CA TRP A 102 -11.84 7.76 -4.46
C TRP A 102 -10.73 8.71 -4.04
N ILE A 103 -9.64 8.79 -4.82
CA ILE A 103 -8.44 9.55 -4.50
C ILE A 103 -8.39 10.91 -5.25
N ALA A 104 -9.21 11.08 -6.28
CA ALA A 104 -9.37 12.32 -7.05
C ALA A 104 -10.65 13.08 -6.64
#